data_AF-A0A1I0P8P9-F1
#
_entry.id   AF-A0A1I0P8P9-F1
#
_cell.length_a   1.000
_cell.length_b   1.000
_cell.length_c   1.000
_cell.angle_alpha   90.00
_cell.angle_beta   90.00
_cell.angle_gamma   90.00
#
_symmetry.space_group_name_H-M   'P 1'
#
loop_
_entity.id
_entity.type
_entity.pdbx_description
1 polymer ?
#
loop_
_entity_poly.entity_id
_entity_poly.type
_entity_poly.pdbx_seq_one_letter_code
_entity_poly.pdbx_strand_id
1 'polypeptide(L)'
;MTAGDESDRSTAGTDGDGPEAADAEYAKFWVNTEDDDYEPVDVTNVKEEWENLTIYLPDELRDEIELAFRETSYECMRAKNYDLQKLRDFYPLLIVLGLESLESIEGEDVTDILAYSAAEYEFE
;
A
#
# COMPACT_ATOMS: atom_id res chain seq x y z
N MET A 1 13.59 -2.23 -60.54
CA MET A 1 13.78 -0.77 -60.32
C MET A 1 13.00 -0.45 -59.06
N THR A 2 13.67 -0.52 -57.90
CA THR A 2 14.22 0.62 -57.10
C THR A 2 13.11 1.37 -56.36
N ALA A 3 13.16 1.73 -55.08
CA ALA A 3 14.04 1.56 -53.91
C ALA A 3 13.12 1.85 -52.68
N GLY A 4 13.42 1.47 -51.43
CA GLY A 4 14.12 2.32 -50.44
C GLY A 4 13.31 3.58 -50.06
N ASP A 5 13.17 4.03 -48.81
CA ASP A 5 13.66 3.55 -47.54
C ASP A 5 12.89 4.20 -46.36
N GLU A 6 13.35 3.81 -45.16
CA GLU A 6 13.13 4.34 -43.82
C GLU A 6 12.31 5.61 -43.56
N SER A 7 11.60 5.59 -42.44
CA SER A 7 11.45 6.77 -41.60
C SER A 7 11.53 6.36 -40.13
N ASP A 8 12.75 6.55 -39.63
CA ASP A 8 13.13 6.77 -38.25
C ASP A 8 12.22 7.82 -37.59
N ARG A 9 11.68 7.52 -36.41
CA ARG A 9 11.38 8.53 -35.41
C ARG A 9 11.83 8.04 -34.05
N SER A 10 13.10 8.28 -33.81
CA SER A 10 13.66 8.57 -32.49
C SER A 10 12.80 9.60 -31.74
N THR A 11 12.39 9.27 -30.51
CA THR A 11 12.21 10.26 -29.44
C THR A 11 12.86 9.72 -28.18
N ALA A 12 14.05 10.25 -27.91
CA ALA A 12 14.64 10.27 -26.58
C ALA A 12 13.74 11.09 -25.65
N GLY A 13 13.58 10.60 -24.43
CA GLY A 13 12.92 11.26 -23.31
C GLY A 13 13.36 10.57 -22.04
N THR A 14 14.62 10.78 -21.67
CA THR A 14 15.10 10.53 -20.31
C THR A 14 14.86 11.81 -19.54
N ASP A 15 13.77 11.85 -18.79
CA ASP A 15 13.57 12.66 -17.61
C ASP A 15 12.77 11.72 -16.69
N GLY A 16 13.39 11.00 -15.77
CA GLY A 16 14.12 11.60 -14.66
C GLY A 16 13.17 12.07 -13.54
N ASP A 17 11.98 11.49 -13.43
CA ASP A 17 11.08 11.66 -12.28
C ASP A 17 11.05 10.35 -11.49
N GLY A 18 12.12 10.11 -10.74
CA GLY A 18 12.03 9.18 -9.62
C GLY A 18 11.19 9.86 -8.54
N PRO A 19 10.28 9.15 -7.84
CA PRO A 19 9.44 9.78 -6.85
C PRO A 19 10.32 10.54 -5.84
N GLU A 20 10.16 11.86 -5.83
CA GLU A 20 10.70 12.76 -4.82
C GLU A 20 10.33 12.16 -3.47
N ALA A 21 11.33 11.94 -2.62
CA ALA A 21 11.17 11.27 -1.34
C ALA A 21 10.01 11.94 -0.59
N ALA A 22 8.86 11.24 -0.57
CA ALA A 22 7.65 11.75 0.02
C ALA A 22 7.95 12.11 1.47
N ASP A 23 7.71 13.38 1.78
CA ASP A 23 7.99 13.96 3.07
C ASP A 23 7.41 13.07 4.18
N ALA A 24 8.27 12.68 5.12
CA ALA A 24 7.97 11.77 6.22
C ALA A 24 6.93 12.34 7.21
N GLU A 25 6.34 13.50 6.92
CA GLU A 25 5.24 14.10 7.65
C GLU A 25 3.92 13.31 7.56
N TYR A 26 3.67 12.53 6.50
CA TYR A 26 2.43 11.74 6.42
C TYR A 26 2.36 10.56 7.39
N ALA A 27 3.51 9.99 7.76
CA ALA A 27 3.57 8.88 8.72
C ALA A 27 3.37 9.35 10.18
N LYS A 28 3.65 10.62 10.49
CA LYS A 28 3.61 11.16 11.86
C LYS A 28 2.21 11.39 12.43
N PHE A 29 1.15 11.33 11.63
CA PHE A 29 -0.20 11.59 12.12
C PHE A 29 -0.76 10.46 13.00
N TRP A 30 -0.19 9.25 12.93
CA TRP A 30 -0.73 8.06 13.58
C TRP A 30 0.02 7.66 14.86
N VAL A 31 0.73 8.59 15.51
CA VAL A 31 1.36 8.34 16.81
C VAL A 31 0.30 8.36 17.93
N ASN A 32 0.05 7.17 18.44
CA ASN A 32 -0.65 6.77 19.66
C ASN A 32 -0.67 7.87 20.76
N THR A 33 -1.83 8.53 20.92
CA THR A 33 -2.15 9.28 22.14
C THR A 33 -3.12 8.44 22.93
N GLU A 34 -2.72 8.09 24.15
CA GLU A 34 -3.25 7.00 24.98
C GLU A 34 -4.70 7.22 25.51
N ASP A 35 -5.43 8.22 24.98
CA ASP A 35 -6.76 8.65 25.48
C ASP A 35 -7.74 9.11 24.37
N ASP A 36 -7.45 8.88 23.08
CA ASP A 36 -8.36 9.31 22.01
C ASP A 36 -9.39 8.20 21.69
N ASP A 37 -10.65 8.43 22.07
CA ASP A 37 -11.78 7.76 21.44
C ASP A 37 -11.62 7.91 19.92
N TYR A 38 -11.50 6.79 19.19
CA TYR A 38 -11.33 6.80 17.75
C TYR A 38 -12.43 7.64 17.09
N GLU A 39 -12.07 8.82 16.59
CA GLU A 39 -12.94 9.62 15.73
C GLU A 39 -12.66 9.21 14.28
N PRO A 40 -13.66 8.64 13.56
CA PRO A 40 -13.45 8.27 12.17
C PRO A 40 -13.15 9.52 11.34
N VAL A 41 -12.20 9.40 10.41
CA VAL A 41 -11.86 10.50 9.51
C VAL A 41 -13.12 10.89 8.71
N ASP A 42 -13.51 12.16 8.80
CA ASP A 42 -14.66 12.73 8.06
C ASP A 42 -14.28 12.90 6.58
N VAL A 43 -14.27 11.77 5.87
CA VAL A 43 -14.10 11.70 4.42
C VAL A 43 -15.43 11.26 3.84
N THR A 44 -16.07 12.15 3.07
CA THR A 44 -17.36 11.87 2.47
C THR A 44 -17.19 10.94 1.26
N ASN A 45 -16.10 11.13 0.49
CA ASN A 45 -15.79 10.25 -0.65
C ASN A 45 -14.28 10.05 -0.81
N VAL A 46 -13.79 8.93 -0.28
CA VAL A 46 -12.37 8.52 -0.36
C VAL A 46 -11.82 8.55 -1.79
N LYS A 47 -12.65 8.24 -2.79
CA LYS A 47 -12.18 8.20 -4.20
C LYS A 47 -12.01 9.58 -4.83
N GLU A 48 -12.62 10.61 -4.26
CA GLU A 48 -12.49 11.99 -4.71
C GLU A 48 -11.44 12.76 -3.90
N GLU A 49 -11.29 12.39 -2.62
CA GLU A 49 -10.46 13.13 -1.67
C GLU A 49 -9.03 12.57 -1.55
N TRP A 50 -8.80 11.29 -1.86
CA TRP A 50 -7.49 10.65 -1.71
C TRP A 50 -6.89 10.20 -3.04
N GLU A 51 -5.56 10.22 -3.11
CA GLU A 51 -4.79 9.72 -4.25
C GLU A 51 -4.89 8.21 -4.36
N ASN A 52 -4.92 7.71 -5.61
CA ASN A 52 -4.98 6.28 -5.85
C ASN A 52 -3.57 5.66 -5.88
N LEU A 53 -3.48 4.42 -5.40
CA LEU A 53 -2.31 3.58 -5.57
C LEU A 53 -2.76 2.21 -6.06
N THR A 54 -2.21 1.77 -7.18
CA THR A 54 -2.45 0.41 -7.70
C THR A 54 -1.22 -0.43 -7.44
N ILE A 55 -1.41 -1.53 -6.69
CA ILE A 55 -0.36 -2.51 -6.38
C ILE A 55 -0.74 -3.87 -6.97
N TYR A 56 0.27 -4.60 -7.45
CA TYR A 56 0.12 -5.99 -7.89
C TYR A 56 0.60 -6.91 -6.77
N LEU A 57 -0.20 -7.93 -6.45
CA LEU A 57 0.08 -8.89 -5.39
C LEU A 57 -0.07 -10.31 -5.95
N PRO A 58 0.70 -11.29 -5.45
CA PRO A 58 0.39 -12.70 -5.62
C PRO A 58 -1.03 -13.00 -5.16
N ASP A 59 -1.70 -13.94 -5.83
CA ASP A 59 -3.10 -14.29 -5.55
C ASP A 59 -3.27 -14.76 -4.09
N GLU A 60 -2.32 -15.55 -3.58
CA GLU A 60 -2.35 -16.05 -2.20
C GLU A 60 -2.27 -14.91 -1.18
N LEU A 61 -1.35 -13.97 -1.37
CA LEU A 61 -1.21 -12.81 -0.49
C LEU A 61 -2.46 -11.91 -0.55
N ARG A 62 -3.06 -11.75 -1.74
CA ARG A 62 -4.32 -11.03 -1.89
C ARG A 62 -5.45 -11.72 -1.12
N ASP A 63 -5.53 -13.04 -1.19
CA ASP A 63 -6.55 -13.83 -0.48
C ASP A 63 -6.37 -13.77 1.04
N GLU A 64 -5.13 -13.75 1.54
CA GLU A 64 -4.84 -13.52 2.96
C GLU A 64 -5.29 -12.13 3.42
N ILE A 65 -5.04 -11.08 2.64
CA ILE A 65 -5.52 -9.73 2.95
C ILE A 65 -7.06 -9.71 3.01
N GLU A 66 -7.75 -10.44 2.12
CA GLU A 66 -9.21 -10.57 2.15
C GLU A 66 -9.72 -11.31 3.40
N LEU A 67 -9.02 -12.37 3.81
CA LEU A 67 -9.35 -13.09 5.03
C LEU A 67 -9.16 -12.20 6.26
N ALA A 68 -8.02 -11.52 6.37
CA ALA A 68 -7.73 -10.59 7.45
C ALA A 68 -8.80 -9.49 7.54
N PHE A 69 -9.20 -8.90 6.41
CA PHE A 69 -10.30 -7.92 6.39
C PHE A 69 -11.61 -8.47 6.98
N ARG A 70 -12.01 -9.68 6.58
CA ARG A 70 -13.25 -10.29 7.07
C ARG A 70 -13.20 -10.56 8.57
N GLU A 71 -12.07 -11.03 9.06
CA GLU A 71 -11.86 -11.30 10.49
C GLU A 71 -11.87 -10.01 11.29
N THR A 72 -11.08 -9.01 10.91
CA THR A 72 -11.03 -7.71 11.61
C THR A 72 -12.38 -6.99 11.56
N SER A 73 -13.07 -6.99 10.42
CA SER A 73 -14.40 -6.40 10.29
C SER A 73 -15.42 -7.07 11.22
N TYR A 74 -15.40 -8.40 11.30
CA TYR A 74 -16.25 -9.15 12.23
C TYR A 74 -15.96 -8.79 13.69
N GLU A 75 -14.68 -8.70 14.07
CA GLU A 75 -14.27 -8.33 15.42
C GLU A 75 -14.67 -6.90 15.79
N CYS A 76 -14.45 -5.93 14.89
CA CYS A 76 -14.86 -4.54 15.09
C CYS A 76 -16.37 -4.42 15.27
N MET A 77 -17.16 -5.11 14.43
CA MET A 77 -18.61 -5.11 14.54
C MET A 77 -19.06 -5.72 15.86
N ARG A 78 -18.45 -6.83 16.29
CA ARG A 78 -18.79 -7.52 17.54
C ARG A 78 -18.41 -6.72 18.78
N ALA A 79 -17.24 -6.09 18.79
CA ALA A 79 -16.68 -5.41 19.96
C ALA A 79 -17.20 -3.99 20.13
N LYS A 80 -17.35 -3.26 19.02
CA LYS A 80 -17.65 -1.82 19.03
C LYS A 80 -18.88 -1.44 18.20
N ASN A 81 -19.59 -2.40 17.58
CA ASN A 81 -20.68 -2.14 16.63
C ASN A 81 -20.25 -1.18 15.51
N TYR A 82 -18.99 -1.32 15.08
CA TYR A 82 -18.37 -0.50 14.05
C TYR A 82 -18.29 -1.29 12.73
N ASP A 83 -18.86 -0.72 11.66
CA ASP A 83 -18.83 -1.31 10.31
C ASP A 83 -17.56 -0.88 9.56
N LEU A 84 -16.52 -1.69 9.70
CA LEU A 84 -15.19 -1.44 9.13
C LEU A 84 -15.23 -1.36 7.59
N GLN A 85 -14.93 -0.18 7.05
CA GLN A 85 -14.89 0.06 5.61
C GLN A 85 -13.53 -0.30 5.03
N LYS A 86 -13.53 -1.06 3.93
CA LYS A 86 -12.29 -1.57 3.35
C LYS A 86 -11.33 -0.48 2.85
N LEU A 87 -11.84 0.46 2.05
CA LEU A 87 -11.05 1.53 1.44
C LEU A 87 -10.69 2.64 2.41
N ARG A 88 -11.62 3.01 3.30
CA ARG A 88 -11.45 4.13 4.22
C ARG A 88 -10.67 3.76 5.49
N ASP A 89 -10.86 2.54 5.98
CA ASP A 89 -10.38 2.16 7.31
C ASP A 89 -9.32 1.07 7.21
N PHE A 90 -9.64 -0.07 6.59
CA PHE A 90 -8.78 -1.26 6.65
C PHE A 90 -7.46 -1.12 5.88
N TYR A 91 -7.49 -0.71 4.60
CA TYR A 91 -6.25 -0.58 3.82
C TYR A 91 -5.30 0.48 4.40
N PRO A 92 -5.76 1.70 4.78
CA PRO A 92 -4.89 2.65 5.46
C PRO A 92 -4.27 2.10 6.73
N LEU A 93 -5.07 1.43 7.59
CA LEU A 93 -4.57 0.80 8.80
C LEU A 93 -3.49 -0.25 8.50
N LEU A 94 -3.74 -1.13 7.52
CA LEU A 94 -2.79 -2.16 7.12
C LEU A 94 -1.46 -1.56 6.64
N ILE A 95 -1.52 -0.49 5.85
CA ILE A 95 -0.30 0.19 5.34
C ILE A 95 0.44 0.91 6.47
N VAL A 96 -0.25 1.59 7.38
CA VAL A 96 0.38 2.25 8.54
C VAL A 96 1.13 1.23 9.39
N LEU A 97 0.48 0.13 9.78
CA LEU A 97 1.11 -0.92 10.58
C LEU A 97 2.29 -1.58 9.85
N GLY A 98 2.19 -1.73 8.53
CA GLY A 98 3.27 -2.24 7.68
C GLY A 98 4.47 -1.29 7.63
N LEU A 99 4.24 0.02 7.53
CA LEU A 99 5.31 1.04 7.55
C LEU A 99 6.00 1.10 8.91
N GLU A 100 5.25 1.10 10.02
CA GLU A 100 5.82 1.06 11.37
C GLU A 100 6.68 -0.19 11.59
N SER A 101 6.23 -1.34 11.06
CA SER A 101 6.99 -2.58 11.09
C SER A 101 8.28 -2.45 10.27
N LEU A 102 8.23 -1.83 9.09
CA LEU A 102 9.39 -1.62 8.23
C LEU A 102 10.42 -0.66 8.82
N GLU A 103 9.98 0.41 9.50
CA GLU A 103 10.87 1.35 10.20
C GLU A 103 11.70 0.68 11.30
N SER A 104 11.21 -0.45 11.82
CA SER A 104 11.87 -1.20 12.89
C SER A 104 12.88 -2.25 12.38
N ILE A 105 13.02 -2.43 11.06
CA ILE A 105 13.86 -3.48 10.44
C ILE A 105 15.13 -2.85 9.86
N GLU A 106 16.29 -3.45 10.13
CA GLU A 106 17.57 -3.00 9.55
C GLU A 106 17.68 -3.41 8.07
N GLY A 107 18.39 -2.62 7.27
CA GLY A 107 18.43 -2.82 5.81
C GLY A 107 18.98 -4.18 5.35
N GLU A 108 19.83 -4.83 6.16
CA GLU A 108 20.31 -6.19 5.87
C GLU A 108 19.20 -7.24 6.06
N ASP A 109 18.42 -7.14 7.15
CA ASP A 109 17.30 -8.04 7.45
C ASP A 109 16.16 -7.93 6.43
N VAL A 110 15.95 -6.74 5.83
CA VAL A 110 14.95 -6.55 4.76
C VAL A 110 15.21 -7.52 3.61
N THR A 111 16.47 -7.74 3.23
CA THR A 111 16.80 -8.61 2.10
C THR A 111 16.53 -10.08 2.40
N ASP A 112 16.74 -10.52 3.64
CA ASP A 112 16.41 -11.87 4.08
C ASP A 112 14.89 -12.09 4.14
N ILE A 113 14.13 -11.09 4.60
CA ILE A 113 12.66 -11.12 4.61
C ILE A 113 12.11 -11.17 3.19
N LEU A 114 12.68 -10.40 2.26
CA LEU A 114 12.29 -10.44 0.85
C LEU A 114 12.52 -11.83 0.25
N ALA A 115 13.68 -12.44 0.51
CA ALA A 115 13.96 -13.80 0.04
C ALA A 115 12.99 -14.85 0.61
N TYR A 116 12.65 -14.73 1.90
CA TYR A 116 11.66 -15.60 2.54
C TYR A 116 10.26 -15.42 1.93
N SER A 117 9.78 -14.18 1.85
CA SER A 117 8.45 -13.87 1.30
C SER A 117 8.33 -14.29 -0.17
N ALA A 118 9.42 -14.18 -0.94
CA ALA A 118 9.44 -14.59 -2.33
C ALA A 118 9.33 -16.11 -2.52
N ALA A 119 9.75 -16.88 -1.51
CA ALA A 119 9.64 -18.34 -1.50
C ALA A 119 8.28 -18.83 -0.95
N GLU A 120 7.69 -18.09 -0.02
CA GLU A 120 6.39 -18.41 0.60
C GLU A 120 5.24 -18.18 -0.39
N TYR A 121 5.25 -17.04 -1.08
CA TYR A 121 4.30 -16.71 -2.14
C TYR A 121 5.02 -16.95 -3.45
N GLU A 122 4.71 -18.01 -4.19
CA GLU A 122 5.43 -18.39 -5.41
C GLU A 122 5.39 -17.24 -6.45
N PHE A 123 6.34 -16.31 -6.42
CA PHE A 123 6.51 -15.29 -7.46
C PHE A 123 7.16 -15.97 -8.68
N GLU A 124 6.36 -16.71 -9.46
CA GLU A 124 6.78 -17.30 -10.74
C GLU A 124 6.99 -16.26 -11.85
#